data_AF-A0A7W9AI43-F1
#
_entry.id   AF-A0A7W9AI43-F1
#
_cell.length_a   1.000
_cell.length_b   1.000
_cell.length_c   1.000
_cell.angle_alpha   90.00
_cell.angle_beta   90.00
_cell.angle_gamma   90.00
#
_symmetry.space_group_name_H-M   'P 1'
#
loop_
_entity.id
_entity.type
_entity.pdbx_description
1 polymer ?
#
loop_
_entity_poly.entity_id
_entity_poly.type
_entity_poly.pdbx_seq_one_letter_code
_entity_poly.pdbx_strand_id
1 'polypeptide(L)'
;MNTEILPRTQTPAITALMAGLIVAVAILSLPVVLLENLVLASGLPAVLAAAEAPLGLTARGLIAASAGMMTGLSLWIVLGLVWPAADEQADAYDVFRDDLPILRPIFAATDLGAPFDSIRAADRAVLPFENDPVAEGDAPMIAEPGRMLWEPDPWFDEMQDPEPALIEPVRWGAPSLEAAPIATLSLTELVARLEAGLRRRKAMAAAAPIPVAAVRTAPFSPVRDMDDALRDALGTLQRLAARSA
;
A
#
# COMPACT_ATOMS: atom_id res chain seq x y z
N MET A 1 11.99 22.44 -25.77
CA MET A 1 12.13 21.66 -24.52
C MET A 1 12.10 20.20 -24.92
N ASN A 2 13.28 19.57 -24.97
CA ASN A 2 13.40 18.15 -25.30
C ASN A 2 13.09 17.38 -24.02
N THR A 3 11.92 16.74 -23.96
CA THR A 3 11.62 15.76 -22.93
C THR A 3 12.40 14.49 -23.29
N GLU A 4 13.48 14.23 -22.56
CA GLU A 4 14.19 12.95 -22.64
C GLU A 4 13.21 11.83 -22.34
N ILE A 5 12.90 11.04 -23.36
CA ILE A 5 12.09 9.83 -23.26
C ILE A 5 12.99 8.79 -22.61
N LEU A 6 12.99 8.73 -21.28
CA LEU A 6 13.67 7.65 -20.56
C LEU A 6 13.05 6.31 -21.02
N PRO A 7 13.87 5.29 -21.34
CA PRO A 7 13.38 4.00 -21.78
C PRO A 7 12.48 3.40 -20.70
N ARG A 8 11.23 3.08 -21.10
CA ARG A 8 10.13 2.65 -20.21
C ARG A 8 10.51 1.45 -19.34
N THR A 9 11.43 0.62 -19.81
CA THR A 9 11.96 -0.58 -19.13
C THR A 9 12.82 -0.28 -17.90
N GLN A 10 13.32 0.96 -17.72
CA GLN A 10 14.13 1.31 -16.55
C GLN A 10 13.30 1.68 -15.32
N THR A 11 12.01 1.99 -15.49
CA THR A 11 11.15 2.45 -14.39
C THR A 11 11.03 1.46 -13.23
N PRO A 12 10.76 0.14 -13.42
CA PRO A 12 10.60 -0.78 -12.30
C PRO A 12 11.92 -1.06 -11.58
N ALA A 13 13.03 -1.18 -12.32
CA ALA A 13 14.35 -1.46 -11.76
C ALA A 13 14.83 -0.31 -10.87
N ILE A 14 14.67 0.94 -11.33
CA ILE A 14 15.04 2.12 -10.54
C ILE A 14 14.18 2.20 -9.28
N THR A 15 12.86 1.98 -9.38
CA THR A 15 11.99 2.01 -8.19
C THR A 15 12.35 0.96 -7.15
N ALA A 16 12.66 -0.27 -7.60
CA ALA A 16 13.03 -1.35 -6.70
C ALA A 16 14.39 -1.10 -6.02
N LEU A 17 15.35 -0.56 -6.77
CA LEU A 17 16.66 -0.17 -6.22
C LEU A 17 16.52 0.95 -5.18
N MET A 18 15.73 1.98 -5.48
CA MET A 18 15.48 3.09 -4.56
C MET A 18 14.77 2.63 -3.29
N ALA A 19 13.77 1.75 -3.40
CA ALA A 19 13.11 1.18 -2.23
C ALA A 19 14.07 0.37 -1.35
N GLY A 20 14.90 -0.49 -1.96
CA GLY A 20 15.94 -1.24 -1.23
C GLY A 20 16.95 -0.33 -0.54
N LEU A 21 17.37 0.75 -1.20
CA LEU A 21 18.27 1.76 -0.64
C LEU A 21 17.64 2.49 0.55
N ILE A 22 16.38 2.91 0.44
CA ILE A 22 15.64 3.57 1.52
C ILE A 22 15.60 2.66 2.75
N VAL A 23 15.31 1.36 2.58
CA VAL A 23 15.28 0.40 3.67
C VAL A 23 16.66 0.24 4.32
N ALA A 24 17.73 0.14 3.53
CA ALA A 24 19.10 0.05 4.07
C ALA A 24 19.48 1.30 4.90
N VAL A 25 19.15 2.49 4.40
CA VAL A 25 19.39 3.76 5.11
C VAL A 25 18.55 3.84 6.38
N ALA A 26 17.28 3.44 6.33
CA ALA A 26 16.41 3.40 7.51
C ALA A 26 16.97 2.50 8.61
N ILE A 27 17.49 1.32 8.26
CA ILE A 27 18.12 0.40 9.22
C ILE A 27 19.39 1.00 9.82
N LEU A 28 20.22 1.67 9.02
CA LEU A 28 21.42 2.36 9.51
C LEU A 28 21.08 3.53 10.43
N SER A 29 19.91 4.16 10.24
CA SER A 29 19.42 5.26 11.07
C SER A 29 18.88 4.81 12.42
N LEU A 30 18.63 3.50 12.62
CA LEU A 30 18.16 2.99 13.91
C LEU A 30 19.22 3.16 15.03
N PRO A 31 18.82 3.60 16.24
CA PRO A 31 19.67 3.60 17.42
C PRO A 31 20.30 2.22 17.68
N VAL A 32 21.59 2.20 18.04
CA VAL A 32 22.35 0.94 18.28
C VAL A 32 21.63 0.03 19.26
N VAL A 33 21.16 0.60 20.36
CA VAL A 33 20.46 -0.11 21.44
C VAL A 33 19.21 -0.83 20.94
N LEU A 34 18.48 -0.26 19.96
CA LEU A 34 17.29 -0.91 19.40
C LEU A 34 17.64 -2.11 18.52
N LEU A 35 18.68 -2.00 17.70
CA LEU A 35 19.15 -3.12 16.88
C LEU A 35 19.68 -4.26 17.75
N GLU A 36 20.48 -3.94 18.77
CA GLU A 36 20.98 -4.94 19.71
C GLU A 36 19.82 -5.64 20.43
N ASN A 37 18.83 -4.89 20.93
CA ASN A 37 17.65 -5.47 21.57
C ASN A 37 16.83 -6.34 20.62
N LEU A 38 16.67 -5.96 19.35
CA LEU A 38 15.98 -6.77 18.34
C LEU A 38 16.71 -8.09 18.05
N VAL A 39 18.04 -8.03 17.91
CA VAL A 39 18.88 -9.22 17.65
C VAL A 39 18.89 -10.15 18.87
N LEU A 40 18.96 -9.60 20.08
CA LEU A 40 18.86 -10.36 21.32
C LEU A 40 17.48 -10.99 21.47
N ALA A 41 16.41 -10.24 21.18
CA ALA A 41 15.04 -10.74 21.25
C ALA A 41 14.74 -11.82 20.19
N SER A 42 15.39 -11.77 19.02
CA SER A 42 15.21 -12.78 17.98
C SER A 42 15.95 -14.08 18.26
N GLY A 43 16.78 -14.15 19.31
CA GLY A 43 17.57 -15.33 19.65
C GLY A 43 18.67 -15.68 18.65
N LEU A 44 18.99 -14.77 17.72
CA LEU A 44 20.04 -14.94 16.71
C LEU A 44 21.43 -15.30 17.29
N PRO A 45 21.84 -14.75 18.46
CA PRO A 45 23.11 -15.09 19.07
C PRO A 45 23.26 -16.57 19.42
N ALA A 46 22.16 -17.28 19.66
CA ALA A 46 22.19 -18.71 19.98
C ALA A 46 22.63 -19.58 18.79
N VAL A 47 22.45 -19.09 17.55
CA VAL A 47 22.79 -19.81 16.32
C VAL A 47 24.10 -19.27 15.72
N LEU A 48 24.36 -17.98 15.88
CA LEU A 48 25.55 -17.30 15.37
C LEU A 48 26.28 -16.64 16.54
N ALA A 49 27.28 -17.32 17.09
CA ALA A 49 28.18 -16.78 18.11
C ALA A 49 28.89 -15.47 17.66
N ALA A 50 28.98 -15.25 16.34
CA ALA A 50 29.48 -14.00 15.76
C ALA A 50 28.54 -12.78 15.96
N ALA A 51 27.36 -12.97 16.55
CA ALA A 51 26.39 -11.92 16.86
C ALA A 51 26.45 -11.43 18.32
N GLU A 52 27.46 -11.82 19.09
CA GLU A 52 27.67 -11.28 20.44
C GLU A 52 27.99 -9.77 20.39
N ALA A 53 27.40 -9.01 21.32
CA ALA A 53 27.61 -7.58 21.43
C ALA A 53 29.08 -7.25 21.79
N PRO A 54 29.65 -6.15 21.28
CA PRO A 54 29.02 -5.07 20.52
C PRO A 54 28.90 -5.34 19.01
N LEU A 55 27.74 -5.07 18.42
CA LEU A 55 27.56 -5.11 16.97
C LEU A 55 28.42 -4.01 16.31
N GLY A 56 29.61 -4.37 15.85
CA GLY A 56 30.49 -3.45 15.14
C GLY A 56 29.82 -2.80 13.92
N LEU A 57 30.34 -1.65 13.48
CA LEU A 57 29.84 -0.93 12.29
C LEU A 57 29.77 -1.83 11.04
N THR A 58 30.67 -2.81 10.92
CA THR A 58 30.71 -3.80 9.85
C THR A 58 29.49 -4.72 9.87
N ALA A 59 29.10 -5.23 11.04
CA ALA A 59 27.92 -6.07 11.20
C ALA A 59 26.64 -5.30 10.85
N ARG A 60 26.55 -4.04 11.27
CA ARG A 60 25.40 -3.17 10.95
C ARG A 60 25.31 -2.91 9.45
N GLY A 61 26.45 -2.63 8.80
CA GLY A 61 26.51 -2.47 7.36
C GLY A 61 26.06 -3.73 6.60
N LEU A 62 26.47 -4.91 7.07
CA LEU A 62 26.10 -6.18 6.46
C LEU A 62 24.60 -6.47 6.60
N ILE A 63 24.02 -6.25 7.78
CA ILE A 63 22.58 -6.40 8.03
C ILE A 63 21.77 -5.42 7.18
N ALA A 64 22.17 -4.14 7.14
CA ALA A 64 21.48 -3.14 6.34
C ALA A 64 21.54 -3.45 4.84
N ALA A 65 22.72 -3.87 4.35
CA ALA A 65 22.91 -4.26 2.96
C ALA A 65 22.08 -5.49 2.58
N SER A 66 22.07 -6.54 3.41
CA SER A 66 21.32 -7.76 3.13
C SER A 66 19.80 -7.51 3.16
N ALA A 67 19.30 -6.77 4.15
CA ALA A 67 17.90 -6.42 4.25
C ALA A 67 17.44 -5.51 3.10
N GLY A 68 18.24 -4.51 2.73
CA GLY A 68 17.98 -3.64 1.58
C GLY A 68 17.96 -4.43 0.26
N MET A 69 18.92 -5.33 0.06
CA MET A 69 19.01 -6.18 -1.13
C MET A 69 17.83 -7.15 -1.22
N MET A 70 17.47 -7.83 -0.13
CA MET A 70 16.29 -8.72 -0.10
C MET A 70 15.01 -7.95 -0.41
N THR A 71 14.83 -6.76 0.14
CA THR A 71 13.62 -5.96 -0.09
C THR A 71 13.56 -5.43 -1.52
N GLY A 72 14.68 -4.92 -2.05
CA GLY A 72 14.78 -4.46 -3.43
C GLY A 72 14.53 -5.58 -4.44
N LEU A 73 15.15 -6.75 -4.24
CA LEU A 73 14.95 -7.91 -5.11
C LEU A 73 13.50 -8.41 -5.05
N SER A 74 12.91 -8.50 -3.86
CA SER A 74 11.52 -8.93 -3.67
C SER A 74 10.57 -7.98 -4.38
N LEU A 75 10.75 -6.66 -4.20
CA LEU A 75 9.93 -5.66 -4.85
C LEU A 75 10.09 -5.70 -6.36
N TRP A 76 11.32 -5.86 -6.87
CA TRP A 76 11.58 -5.98 -8.30
C TRP A 76 10.85 -7.19 -8.91
N ILE A 77 10.88 -8.35 -8.25
CA ILE A 77 10.16 -9.56 -8.70
C ILE A 77 8.65 -9.32 -8.71
N VAL A 78 8.09 -8.77 -7.62
CA VAL A 78 6.65 -8.48 -7.53
C VAL A 78 6.23 -7.49 -8.61
N LEU A 79 7.01 -6.43 -8.82
CA LEU A 79 6.71 -5.41 -9.81
C LEU A 79 6.82 -5.95 -11.25
N GLY A 80 7.80 -6.83 -11.51
CA GLY A 80 7.93 -7.53 -12.78
C GLY A 80 6.81 -8.56 -13.03
N LEU A 81 6.25 -9.15 -11.97
CA LEU A 81 5.13 -10.08 -12.08
C LEU A 81 3.79 -9.35 -12.31
N VAL A 82 3.58 -8.23 -11.61
CA VAL A 82 2.35 -7.42 -11.74
C VAL A 82 2.35 -6.62 -13.04
N TRP A 83 3.53 -6.17 -13.47
CA TRP A 83 3.73 -5.39 -14.69
C TRP A 83 4.71 -6.11 -15.61
N PRO A 84 4.29 -7.27 -16.20
CA PRO A 84 5.14 -7.97 -17.14
C PRO A 84 5.52 -6.99 -18.25
N ALA A 85 6.83 -6.90 -18.51
CA ALA A 85 7.33 -6.02 -19.55
C ALA A 85 6.58 -6.35 -20.84
N ALA A 86 5.92 -5.36 -21.44
CA ALA A 86 5.12 -5.50 -22.65
C ALA A 86 5.96 -5.82 -23.90
N ASP A 87 7.22 -6.23 -23.70
CA ASP A 87 8.20 -6.53 -24.72
C ASP A 87 7.73 -7.69 -25.61
N GLU A 88 6.91 -8.61 -25.07
CA GLU A 88 6.32 -9.72 -25.85
C GLU A 88 5.31 -9.25 -26.91
N GLN A 89 4.72 -8.05 -26.77
CA GLN A 89 3.86 -7.48 -27.80
C GLN A 89 4.65 -6.80 -28.92
N ALA A 90 5.88 -6.32 -28.65
CA ALA A 90 6.71 -5.70 -29.69
C ALA A 90 7.19 -6.73 -30.72
N ASP A 91 7.57 -7.93 -30.28
CA ASP A 91 7.99 -9.02 -31.18
C ASP A 91 6.83 -9.52 -32.06
N ALA A 92 5.60 -9.52 -31.55
CA ALA A 92 4.42 -9.89 -32.33
C ALA A 92 4.12 -8.89 -33.46
N TYR A 93 4.50 -7.61 -33.33
CA TYR A 93 4.38 -6.61 -34.40
C TYR A 93 5.57 -6.63 -35.37
N ASP A 94 6.72 -7.16 -34.96
CA ASP A 94 7.91 -7.21 -35.84
C ASP A 94 7.85 -8.36 -36.84
N VAL A 95 7.16 -9.47 -36.51
CA VAL A 95 6.90 -10.58 -37.45
C VAL A 95 6.09 -10.13 -38.68
N PHE A 96 5.27 -9.08 -38.56
CA PHE A 96 4.56 -8.51 -39.70
C PHE A 96 5.36 -7.46 -40.47
N ARG A 97 6.54 -7.05 -39.98
CA ARG A 97 7.28 -5.91 -40.55
C ARG A 97 8.20 -6.30 -41.69
N ASP A 98 8.68 -7.55 -41.72
CA ASP A 98 9.63 -8.02 -42.73
C ASP A 98 9.00 -8.35 -44.09
N ASP A 99 7.71 -8.73 -44.12
CA ASP A 99 7.01 -9.13 -45.35
C ASP A 99 5.97 -8.12 -45.85
N LEU A 100 5.75 -7.00 -45.14
CA LEU A 100 4.88 -5.96 -45.65
C LEU A 100 5.62 -5.19 -46.76
N PRO A 101 5.06 -5.14 -48.00
CA PRO A 101 5.64 -4.32 -49.05
C PRO A 101 5.78 -2.89 -48.52
N ILE A 102 6.95 -2.29 -48.68
CA ILE A 102 7.26 -0.94 -48.22
C ILE A 102 6.18 0.01 -48.76
N LEU A 103 5.15 0.27 -47.95
CA LEU A 103 4.10 1.21 -48.28
C LEU A 103 4.78 2.57 -48.25
N ARG A 104 4.81 3.23 -49.42
CA ARG A 104 5.23 4.63 -49.48
C ARG A 104 4.35 5.39 -48.49
N PRO A 105 4.93 6.26 -47.63
CA PRO A 105 4.14 7.05 -46.70
C PRO A 105 3.02 7.74 -47.48
N ILE A 106 1.78 7.51 -47.05
CA ILE A 106 0.59 8.02 -47.74
C ILE A 106 0.65 9.54 -47.64
N PHE A 107 0.95 10.19 -48.76
CA PHE A 107 0.95 11.65 -48.80
C PHE A 107 -0.46 12.08 -49.14
N ALA A 108 -1.13 12.73 -48.19
CA ALA A 108 -2.50 13.20 -48.38
C ALA A 108 -2.65 14.10 -49.62
N ALA A 109 -1.60 14.82 -50.02
CA ALA A 109 -1.61 15.66 -51.21
C ALA A 109 -1.57 14.88 -52.54
N THR A 110 -1.01 13.66 -52.54
CA THR A 110 -0.73 12.88 -53.76
C THR A 110 -1.70 11.71 -53.89
N ASP A 111 -1.98 11.01 -52.79
CA ASP A 111 -2.72 9.74 -52.80
C ASP A 111 -4.23 9.90 -52.61
N LEU A 112 -4.71 11.00 -52.02
CA LEU A 112 -6.15 11.24 -51.85
C LEU A 112 -6.83 11.84 -53.09
N GLY A 113 -6.09 12.09 -54.17
CA GLY A 113 -6.62 12.56 -55.44
C GLY A 113 -7.14 14.00 -55.39
N ALA A 114 -6.34 14.93 -55.93
CA ALA A 114 -6.61 16.36 -56.09
C ALA A 114 -6.93 17.13 -54.78
N PRO A 115 -6.38 18.35 -54.61
CA PRO A 115 -6.67 19.17 -53.44
C PRO A 115 -8.18 19.44 -53.33
N PHE A 116 -8.65 19.59 -52.10
CA PHE A 116 -10.04 19.87 -51.68
C PHE A 116 -10.67 21.15 -52.28
N ASP A 117 -10.19 21.64 -53.43
CA ASP A 117 -10.70 22.80 -54.16
C ASP A 117 -12.17 22.62 -54.57
N SER A 118 -12.66 21.39 -54.68
CA SER A 118 -14.09 21.12 -54.93
C SER A 118 -14.99 21.41 -53.73
N ILE A 119 -14.48 21.43 -52.48
CA ILE A 119 -15.29 21.77 -51.30
C ILE A 119 -15.54 23.29 -51.22
N ARG A 120 -14.68 24.12 -51.82
CA ARG A 120 -14.89 25.57 -51.83
C ARG A 120 -15.87 26.03 -52.92
N ALA A 121 -16.14 25.20 -53.92
CA ALA A 121 -17.06 25.52 -55.01
C ALA A 121 -18.51 25.03 -54.76
N ALA A 122 -18.71 24.06 -53.87
CA ALA A 122 -20.02 23.44 -53.65
C ALA A 122 -20.92 24.14 -52.62
N ASP A 123 -20.42 25.10 -51.83
CA ASP A 123 -21.20 25.69 -50.73
C ASP A 123 -21.29 27.22 -50.77
N ARG A 124 -21.59 27.75 -51.97
CA ARG A 124 -22.29 29.03 -52.11
C ARG A 124 -23.60 28.87 -52.89
N ALA A 125 -24.18 27.67 -52.84
CA ALA A 125 -25.62 27.55 -52.98
C ALA A 125 -26.20 28.10 -51.68
N VAL A 126 -26.63 29.35 -51.72
CA VAL A 126 -27.45 29.97 -50.68
C VAL A 126 -28.64 29.04 -50.46
N LEU A 127 -28.56 28.18 -49.45
CA LEU A 127 -29.75 27.58 -48.88
C LEU A 127 -30.58 28.78 -48.40
N PRO A 128 -31.86 28.89 -48.81
CA PRO A 128 -32.74 29.85 -48.19
C PRO A 128 -32.90 29.39 -46.75
N PHE A 129 -32.06 29.95 -45.87
CA PHE A 129 -32.39 30.02 -44.46
C PHE A 129 -33.60 30.96 -44.40
N GLU A 130 -34.76 30.36 -44.55
CA GLU A 130 -36.03 30.94 -44.16
C GLU A 130 -35.88 31.24 -42.66
N ASN A 131 -35.51 32.49 -42.37
CA ASN A 131 -35.54 33.04 -41.04
C ASN A 131 -37.01 33.16 -40.64
N ASP A 132 -37.64 32.04 -40.35
CA ASP A 132 -38.77 32.06 -39.45
C ASP A 132 -38.24 32.63 -38.13
N PRO A 133 -38.83 33.71 -37.59
CA PRO A 133 -38.49 34.14 -36.25
C PRO A 133 -38.84 32.98 -35.34
N VAL A 134 -37.82 32.27 -34.86
CA VAL A 134 -37.96 31.27 -33.81
C VAL A 134 -38.65 32.01 -32.68
N ALA A 135 -39.95 31.73 -32.50
CA ALA A 135 -40.67 32.16 -31.32
C ALA A 135 -39.82 31.70 -30.14
N GLU A 136 -39.40 32.67 -29.34
CA GLU A 136 -38.63 32.52 -28.12
C GLU A 136 -39.51 31.76 -27.11
N GLY A 137 -39.69 30.46 -27.37
CA GLY A 137 -40.35 29.54 -26.48
C GLY A 137 -39.36 29.18 -25.40
N ASP A 138 -39.59 29.73 -24.22
CA ASP A 138 -39.07 29.30 -22.92
C ASP A 138 -37.78 28.47 -23.01
N ALA A 139 -36.68 29.15 -23.37
CA ALA A 139 -35.38 28.63 -23.00
C ALA A 139 -35.40 28.46 -21.47
N PRO A 140 -35.14 27.27 -20.91
CA PRO A 140 -34.99 27.16 -19.47
C PRO A 140 -33.86 28.10 -19.11
N MET A 141 -34.17 29.12 -18.31
CA MET A 141 -33.18 30.07 -17.83
C MET A 141 -32.01 29.25 -17.29
N ILE A 142 -30.89 29.26 -18.02
CA ILE A 142 -29.63 28.80 -17.48
C ILE A 142 -29.36 29.82 -16.39
N ALA A 143 -29.77 29.47 -15.17
CA ALA A 143 -29.43 30.19 -13.98
C ALA A 143 -27.94 30.49 -14.10
N GLU A 144 -27.59 31.78 -14.05
CA GLU A 144 -26.20 32.19 -13.91
C GLU A 144 -25.53 31.21 -12.94
N PRO A 145 -24.37 30.61 -13.28
CA PRO A 145 -23.66 29.76 -12.33
C PRO A 145 -23.42 30.65 -11.12
N GLY A 146 -24.29 30.49 -10.13
CA GLY A 146 -24.31 31.29 -8.93
C GLY A 146 -22.89 31.25 -8.44
N ARG A 147 -22.33 32.43 -8.16
CA ARG A 147 -21.12 32.54 -7.36
C ARG A 147 -21.28 31.48 -6.27
N MET A 148 -20.49 30.42 -6.34
CA MET A 148 -20.39 29.48 -5.26
C MET A 148 -19.86 30.33 -4.12
N LEU A 149 -20.77 30.88 -3.34
CA LEU A 149 -20.54 31.22 -1.97
C LEU A 149 -20.05 29.89 -1.42
N TRP A 150 -18.73 29.80 -1.28
CA TRP A 150 -18.11 28.79 -0.47
C TRP A 150 -18.73 28.98 0.91
N GLU A 151 -19.83 28.29 1.18
CA GLU A 151 -20.30 28.09 2.53
C GLU A 151 -19.19 27.25 3.17
N PRO A 152 -18.42 27.81 4.13
CA PRO A 152 -17.45 27.01 4.83
C PRO A 152 -18.20 25.84 5.44
N ASP A 153 -17.76 24.62 5.12
CA ASP A 153 -18.31 23.41 5.68
C ASP A 153 -18.40 23.60 7.21
N PRO A 154 -19.57 23.46 7.85
CA PRO A 154 -19.70 23.65 9.30
C PRO A 154 -18.87 22.65 10.11
N TRP A 155 -18.26 21.67 9.43
CA TRP A 155 -17.41 20.63 9.98
C TRP A 155 -15.96 21.10 10.16
N PHE A 156 -15.57 22.21 9.54
CA PHE A 156 -14.21 22.76 9.66
C PHE A 156 -14.07 23.80 10.77
N ASP A 157 -15.16 24.46 11.19
CA ASP A 157 -15.12 25.49 12.25
C ASP A 157 -15.14 24.87 13.66
N GLU A 158 -15.51 23.58 13.79
CA GLU A 158 -15.47 22.82 15.05
C GLU A 158 -14.18 22.01 15.24
N MET A 159 -13.10 22.42 14.56
CA MET A 159 -11.71 22.09 14.92
C MET A 159 -10.95 23.32 15.41
N GLN A 160 -11.68 24.30 15.94
CA GLN A 160 -11.11 25.40 16.70
C GLN A 160 -10.51 24.81 17.98
N ASP A 161 -9.18 24.96 18.11
CA ASP A 161 -8.31 24.62 19.24
C ASP A 161 -8.97 23.77 20.32
N PRO A 162 -8.63 22.48 20.49
CA PRO A 162 -8.79 21.90 21.80
C PRO A 162 -7.96 22.78 22.74
N GLU A 163 -8.66 23.60 23.53
CA GLU A 163 -8.13 24.20 24.75
C GLU A 163 -7.21 23.14 25.35
N PRO A 164 -5.94 23.45 25.71
CA PRO A 164 -5.03 22.45 26.24
C PRO A 164 -5.64 21.97 27.54
N ALA A 165 -6.53 20.97 27.43
CA ALA A 165 -6.97 20.14 28.50
C ALA A 165 -5.65 19.72 29.09
N LEU A 166 -5.43 20.13 30.34
CA LEU A 166 -4.38 19.58 31.16
C LEU A 166 -4.65 18.09 31.11
N ILE A 167 -3.98 17.41 30.16
CA ILE A 167 -3.92 15.97 30.08
C ILE A 167 -3.24 15.65 31.39
N GLU A 168 -4.05 15.39 32.42
CA GLU A 168 -3.56 14.70 33.59
C GLU A 168 -2.84 13.51 33.00
N PRO A 169 -1.51 13.40 33.18
CA PRO A 169 -0.77 12.31 32.58
C PRO A 169 -1.52 11.08 33.00
N VAL A 170 -2.00 10.30 32.01
CA VAL A 170 -2.62 9.02 32.25
C VAL A 170 -1.68 8.33 33.21
N ARG A 171 -2.04 8.32 34.49
CA ARG A 171 -1.31 7.59 35.52
C ARG A 171 -1.63 6.18 35.12
N TRP A 172 -0.79 5.63 34.25
CA TRP A 172 -0.63 4.21 34.07
C TRP A 172 -0.56 3.68 35.48
N GLY A 173 -1.67 3.12 35.94
CA GLY A 173 -1.78 2.59 37.27
C GLY A 173 -0.76 1.47 37.34
N ALA A 174 0.43 1.76 37.86
CA ALA A 174 1.05 0.81 38.74
C ALA A 174 0.03 0.62 39.86
N PRO A 175 -0.46 -0.61 40.05
CA PRO A 175 0.44 -1.72 40.35
C PRO A 175 0.04 -3.05 39.69
N SER A 176 1.00 -3.95 39.51
CA SER A 176 0.97 -5.20 40.26
C SER A 176 2.27 -5.99 40.03
N LEU A 177 3.13 -5.92 41.05
CA LEU A 177 3.85 -7.03 41.69
C LEU A 177 4.54 -8.02 40.75
N GLU A 178 5.87 -7.94 40.75
CA GLU A 178 6.78 -9.07 40.49
C GLU A 178 6.29 -10.02 39.38
N ALA A 179 6.53 -9.64 38.12
CA ALA A 179 6.66 -10.65 37.09
C ALA A 179 7.86 -11.52 37.48
N ALA A 180 7.61 -12.60 38.22
CA ALA A 180 8.59 -13.66 38.44
C ALA A 180 9.25 -13.98 37.10
N PRO A 181 10.59 -14.03 37.03
CA PRO A 181 11.30 -14.21 35.78
C PRO A 181 10.77 -15.46 35.07
N ILE A 182 10.39 -15.30 33.80
CA ILE A 182 9.76 -16.35 32.97
C ILE A 182 10.63 -17.63 32.96
N ALA A 183 11.94 -17.48 33.17
CA ALA A 183 12.93 -18.55 33.20
C ALA A 183 12.74 -19.59 34.33
N THR A 184 12.01 -19.29 35.41
CA THR A 184 11.81 -20.24 36.53
C THR A 184 10.41 -20.86 36.57
N LEU A 185 9.52 -20.51 35.63
CA LEU A 185 8.15 -21.01 35.61
C LEU A 185 8.08 -22.40 34.97
N SER A 186 7.36 -23.31 35.62
CA SER A 186 7.03 -24.62 35.05
C SER A 186 6.09 -24.45 33.84
N LEU A 187 6.17 -25.38 32.87
CA LEU A 187 5.36 -25.35 31.65
C LEU A 187 3.85 -25.24 31.95
N THR A 188 3.37 -25.95 32.97
CA THR A 188 1.97 -25.93 33.42
C THR A 188 1.53 -24.54 33.90
N GLU A 189 2.41 -23.80 34.56
CA GLU A 189 2.11 -22.48 35.09
C GLU A 189 2.12 -21.40 33.99
N LEU A 190 2.99 -21.58 32.98
CA LEU A 190 3.01 -20.76 31.78
C LEU A 190 1.71 -20.92 30.97
N VAL A 191 1.24 -22.16 30.81
CA VAL A 191 -0.05 -22.45 30.16
C VAL A 191 -1.22 -21.86 30.94
N ALA A 192 -1.25 -22.00 32.27
CA ALA A 192 -2.30 -21.41 33.10
C ALA A 192 -2.35 -19.89 32.98
N ARG A 193 -1.19 -19.22 32.95
CA ARG A 193 -1.09 -17.76 32.81
C ARG A 193 -1.51 -17.30 31.42
N LEU A 194 -1.16 -18.04 30.36
CA LEU A 194 -1.62 -17.76 28.99
C LEU A 194 -3.15 -17.86 28.88
N GLU A 195 -3.73 -18.90 29.45
CA GLU A 195 -5.18 -19.11 29.44
C GLU A 195 -5.91 -17.98 30.18
N ALA A 196 -5.40 -17.56 31.34
CA ALA A 196 -5.92 -16.42 32.09
C ALA A 196 -5.85 -15.11 31.26
N GLY A 197 -4.75 -14.89 30.54
CA GLY A 197 -4.58 -13.75 29.64
C GLY A 197 -5.58 -13.74 28.48
N LEU A 198 -5.81 -14.89 27.85
CA LEU A 198 -6.79 -15.03 26.76
C LEU A 198 -8.23 -14.77 27.25
N ARG A 199 -8.59 -15.27 28.43
CA ARG A 199 -9.91 -14.99 29.03
C ARG A 199 -10.11 -13.50 29.29
N ARG A 200 -9.09 -12.80 29.81
CA ARG A 200 -9.14 -11.35 30.02
C ARG A 200 -9.31 -10.61 28.68
N ARG A 201 -8.55 -10.97 27.64
CA ARG A 201 -8.69 -10.36 26.31
C ARG A 201 -10.08 -10.57 25.72
N LYS A 202 -10.64 -11.77 25.85
CA LYS A 202 -12.00 -12.10 25.40
C LYS A 202 -13.06 -11.28 26.15
N ALA A 203 -12.90 -11.11 27.46
CA ALA A 203 -13.78 -10.27 28.26
C ALA A 203 -13.71 -8.79 27.85
N MET A 204 -12.51 -8.27 27.56
CA MET A 204 -12.34 -6.89 27.08
C MET A 204 -12.94 -6.71 25.68
N ALA A 205 -12.78 -7.68 24.78
CA ALA A 205 -13.40 -7.64 23.45
C ALA A 205 -14.93 -7.71 23.51
N ALA A 206 -15.50 -8.42 24.49
CA ALA A 206 -16.94 -8.47 24.73
C ALA A 206 -17.48 -7.20 25.40
N ALA A 207 -16.66 -6.50 26.19
CA ALA A 207 -17.04 -5.29 26.91
C ALA A 207 -16.86 -3.99 26.08
N ALA A 208 -16.15 -4.04 24.95
CA ALA A 208 -15.98 -2.88 24.09
C ALA A 208 -17.28 -2.61 23.30
N PRO A 209 -17.95 -1.46 23.49
CA PRO A 209 -19.05 -1.05 22.62
C PRO A 209 -18.47 -0.71 21.25
N ILE A 210 -18.69 -1.57 20.27
CA ILE A 210 -18.37 -1.27 18.87
C ILE A 210 -19.41 -0.24 18.39
N PRO A 211 -19.04 0.98 17.97
CA PRO A 211 -19.96 1.81 17.21
C PRO A 211 -20.19 1.14 15.85
N VAL A 212 -21.26 0.34 15.77
CA VAL A 212 -21.69 -0.34 14.53
C VAL A 212 -22.42 0.67 13.65
N ALA A 213 -21.65 1.56 13.02
CA ALA A 213 -22.07 2.27 11.83
C ALA A 213 -20.92 2.18 10.82
N ALA A 214 -21.19 1.53 9.69
CA ALA A 214 -20.28 1.34 8.56
C ALA A 214 -19.21 0.21 8.65
N VAL A 215 -19.65 -1.05 8.79
CA VAL A 215 -18.97 -2.16 8.09
C VAL A 215 -20.02 -3.02 7.41
N ARG A 216 -20.44 -2.62 6.21
CA ARG A 216 -21.24 -3.47 5.31
C ARG A 216 -20.33 -4.54 4.70
N THR A 217 -20.61 -5.78 5.08
CA THR A 217 -20.45 -7.02 4.29
C THR A 217 -19.12 -7.24 3.55
N ALA A 218 -18.20 -7.96 4.19
CA ALA A 218 -17.31 -8.92 3.52
C ALA A 218 -17.52 -10.30 4.18
N PRO A 219 -17.77 -11.38 3.43
CA PRO A 219 -18.09 -12.71 3.99
C PRO A 219 -16.84 -13.52 4.39
N PHE A 220 -15.82 -12.86 4.95
CA PHE A 220 -14.66 -13.53 5.56
C PHE A 220 -14.16 -12.68 6.72
N SER A 221 -14.36 -13.15 7.96
CA SER A 221 -13.75 -12.54 9.14
C SER A 221 -12.56 -13.42 9.54
N PRO A 222 -11.33 -13.13 9.05
CA PRO A 222 -10.15 -13.96 9.30
C PRO A 222 -9.78 -14.08 10.79
N VAL A 223 -10.36 -13.24 11.64
CA VAL A 223 -10.12 -13.23 13.09
C VAL A 223 -10.74 -14.47 13.78
N ARG A 224 -11.90 -14.95 13.32
CA ARG A 224 -12.54 -16.15 13.92
C ARG A 224 -11.77 -17.43 13.61
N ASP A 225 -11.27 -17.57 12.37
CA ASP A 225 -10.50 -18.74 11.96
C ASP A 225 -9.18 -18.86 12.74
N MET A 226 -8.57 -17.73 13.12
CA MET A 226 -7.32 -17.73 13.89
C MET A 226 -7.50 -18.14 15.36
N ASP A 227 -8.62 -17.76 15.99
CA ASP A 227 -8.93 -18.15 17.37
C ASP A 227 -9.20 -19.66 17.50
N ASP A 228 -9.81 -20.27 16.48
CA ASP A 228 -10.07 -21.70 16.45
C ASP A 228 -8.79 -22.51 16.17
N ALA A 229 -7.94 -22.04 15.26
CA ALA A 229 -6.62 -22.63 15.02
C ALA A 229 -5.72 -22.59 16.29
N LEU A 230 -5.75 -21.48 17.04
CA LEU A 230 -5.02 -21.37 18.31
C LEU A 230 -5.56 -22.33 19.38
N ARG A 231 -6.88 -22.56 19.41
CA ARG A 231 -7.49 -23.50 20.36
C ARG A 231 -7.09 -24.95 20.05
N ASP A 232 -7.05 -25.33 18.78
CA ASP A 232 -6.58 -26.65 18.35
C ASP A 232 -5.10 -26.89 18.64
N ALA A 233 -4.27 -25.87 18.42
CA ALA A 233 -2.84 -25.93 18.75
C ALA A 233 -2.62 -26.14 20.26
N LEU A 234 -3.35 -25.42 21.11
CA LEU A 234 -3.28 -25.59 22.57
C LEU A 234 -3.76 -26.96 23.02
N GLY A 235 -4.86 -27.48 22.44
CA GLY A 235 -5.34 -28.83 22.73
C GLY A 235 -4.36 -29.93 22.31
N THR A 236 -3.53 -29.67 21.30
CA THR A 236 -2.47 -30.58 20.86
C THR A 236 -1.29 -30.55 21.83
N LEU A 237 -0.86 -29.37 22.27
CA LEU A 237 0.21 -29.20 23.26
C LEU A 237 -0.16 -29.82 24.62
N GLN A 238 -1.41 -29.66 25.09
CA GLN A 238 -1.86 -30.27 26.34
C GLN A 238 -1.82 -31.80 26.28
N ARG A 239 -2.21 -32.39 25.14
CA ARG A 239 -2.14 -33.85 24.93
C ARG A 239 -0.71 -34.36 24.90
N LEU A 240 0.23 -33.60 24.36
CA LEU A 240 1.66 -33.93 24.39
C LEU A 240 2.22 -33.83 25.81
N ALA A 241 1.90 -32.76 26.53
CA ALA A 241 2.35 -32.56 27.91
C ALA A 241 1.83 -33.65 28.86
N ALA A 242 0.57 -34.07 28.71
CA ALA A 242 -0.01 -35.15 29.50
C ALA A 242 0.58 -36.53 29.18
N ARG A 243 1.20 -36.71 28.01
CA ARG A 243 1.88 -37.96 27.62
C ARG A 243 3.33 -38.01 28.10
N SER A 244 3.95 -36.86 28.34
CA SER A 244 5.35 -36.75 28.79
C SER A 244 5.52 -36.77 30.32
N ALA A 245 4.42 -36.75 31.08
CA ALA A 245 4.39 -36.91 32.53
C ALA A 245 4.07 -38.37 32.89
#